data_AF-A0A1N6G4A7-F1
#
_entry.id   AF-A0A1N6G4A7-F1
#
_cell.length_a   1.000
_cell.length_b   1.000
_cell.length_c   1.000
_cell.angle_alpha   90.00
_cell.angle_beta   90.00
_cell.angle_gamma   90.00
#
_symmetry.space_group_name_H-M   'P 1'
#
loop_
_entity.id
_entity.type
_entity.pdbx_description
1 polymer ?
#
loop_
_entity_poly.entity_id
_entity_poly.type
_entity_poly.pdbx_seq_one_letter_code
_entity_poly.pdbx_strand_id
1 'polypeptide(L)'
;MIYLLEREIGYDAAQVGFPSVAACRAIVAVTPTGLCGYHLNGKLNDGKKTAFVNFVLARMPAGGLRNLYAASESAPSNFDRTELSSIASDLGYTGTIYWATLPAAGSNYVEFLNVNNATCGITARAWVHGAANDEAPANKGPLPAGGNRIFANGPPTAQVYTNVATAGLKSVYPTAL
;
A
#
# COMPACT_ATOMS: atom_id res chain seq x y z
N MET A 1 -0.49 -7.38 10.86
CA MET A 1 -0.10 -7.06 9.48
C MET A 1 -1.25 -7.43 8.57
N ILE A 2 -1.61 -6.52 7.67
CA ILE A 2 -2.56 -6.77 6.60
C ILE A 2 -1.85 -6.86 5.25
N TYR A 3 -2.23 -7.83 4.41
CA TYR A 3 -1.74 -7.98 3.05
C TYR A 3 -2.80 -7.51 2.05
N LEU A 4 -2.46 -6.51 1.23
CA LEU A 4 -3.36 -5.89 0.27
C LEU A 4 -3.03 -6.39 -1.15
N LEU A 5 -3.93 -7.20 -1.69
CA LEU A 5 -4.06 -7.53 -3.09
C LEU A 5 -4.54 -6.31 -3.88
N GLU A 6 -4.48 -6.43 -5.21
CA GLU A 6 -4.96 -5.40 -6.12
C GLU A 6 -6.39 -4.93 -5.78
N ARG A 7 -6.59 -3.61 -5.86
CA ARG A 7 -7.87 -2.90 -5.61
C ARG A 7 -8.25 -2.82 -4.13
N GLU A 8 -7.45 -3.37 -3.23
CA GLU A 8 -7.74 -3.37 -1.81
C GLU A 8 -7.18 -2.14 -1.11
N ILE A 9 -8.00 -1.57 -0.24
CA ILE A 9 -7.62 -0.56 0.74
C ILE A 9 -7.70 -1.23 2.11
N GLY A 10 -6.74 -0.97 2.99
CA GLY A 10 -6.83 -1.50 4.33
C GLY A 10 -6.01 -0.75 5.36
N TYR A 11 -6.24 -1.11 6.62
CA TYR A 11 -5.61 -0.49 7.77
C TYR A 11 -4.96 -1.53 8.67
N ASP A 12 -3.77 -1.20 9.15
CA ASP A 12 -3.10 -1.91 10.23
C ASP A 12 -2.27 -0.91 11.04
N ALA A 13 -2.29 -1.04 12.36
CA ALA A 13 -1.60 -0.13 13.26
C ALA A 13 -0.07 -0.27 13.20
N ALA A 14 0.44 -1.44 12.80
CA ALA A 14 1.86 -1.76 12.81
C ALA A 14 2.44 -1.88 11.41
N GLN A 15 1.75 -2.56 10.49
CA GLN A 15 2.35 -2.95 9.22
C GLN A 15 1.35 -3.28 8.12
N VAL A 16 1.64 -2.81 6.91
CA VAL A 16 0.90 -3.15 5.68
C VAL A 16 1.84 -3.75 4.66
N GLY A 17 1.45 -4.82 3.99
CA GLY A 17 2.18 -5.43 2.89
C GLY A 17 1.37 -5.49 1.61
N PHE A 18 2.08 -5.51 0.49
CA PHE A 18 1.49 -5.57 -0.84
C PHE A 18 2.11 -6.75 -1.59
N PRO A 19 1.43 -7.91 -1.60
CA PRO A 19 1.85 -9.05 -2.40
C PRO A 19 1.76 -8.68 -3.87
N SER A 20 2.85 -8.88 -4.61
CA SER A 20 2.95 -8.69 -6.05
C SER A 20 2.62 -7.27 -6.55
N VAL A 21 3.46 -6.29 -6.21
CA VAL A 21 3.50 -4.97 -6.84
C VAL A 21 4.29 -5.06 -8.14
N ALA A 22 3.56 -5.02 -9.25
CA ALA A 22 4.14 -4.90 -10.59
C ALA A 22 3.82 -3.55 -11.25
N ALA A 23 2.93 -3.52 -12.25
CA ALA A 23 2.37 -2.31 -12.84
C ALA A 23 1.38 -1.55 -11.90
N CYS A 24 1.43 -1.86 -10.60
CA CYS A 24 0.61 -1.29 -9.56
C CYS A 24 1.39 -0.24 -8.75
N ARG A 25 0.68 0.54 -7.95
CA ARG A 25 1.28 1.37 -6.89
C ARG A 25 0.81 0.87 -5.53
N ALA A 26 1.76 0.64 -4.64
CA ALA A 26 1.49 0.49 -3.21
C ALA A 26 1.52 1.88 -2.58
N ILE A 27 0.35 2.44 -2.27
CA ILE A 27 0.22 3.78 -1.67
C ILE A 27 -0.03 3.60 -0.17
N VAL A 28 0.69 4.33 0.69
CA VAL A 28 0.54 4.25 2.14
C VAL A 28 0.46 5.64 2.75
N ALA A 29 -0.65 5.89 3.43
CA ALA A 29 -0.90 7.09 4.21
C ALA A 29 -0.59 6.79 5.69
N VAL A 30 0.36 7.54 6.28
CA VAL A 30 0.71 7.44 7.71
C VAL A 30 -0.20 8.37 8.50
N THR A 31 -1.04 7.79 9.36
CA THR A 31 -1.98 8.52 10.21
C THR A 31 -1.48 8.53 11.66
N PRO A 32 -2.09 9.32 12.57
CA PRO A 32 -1.76 9.28 13.99
C PRO A 32 -2.01 7.93 14.68
N THR A 33 -2.74 7.02 14.04
CA THR A 33 -3.17 5.75 14.61
C THR A 33 -2.52 4.53 13.95
N GLY A 34 -1.96 4.68 12.74
CA GLY A 34 -1.35 3.58 12.01
C GLY A 34 -1.16 3.87 10.53
N LEU A 35 -1.25 2.82 9.72
CA LEU A 35 -1.06 2.88 8.27
C LEU A 35 -2.36 2.55 7.55
N CYS A 36 -2.73 3.41 6.60
CA CYS A 36 -3.77 3.11 5.61
C CYS A 36 -3.09 2.84 4.27
N GLY A 37 -3.15 1.59 3.80
CA GLY A 37 -2.60 1.18 2.52
C GLY A 37 -3.65 1.12 1.42
N TYR A 38 -3.22 1.32 0.18
CA TYR A 38 -4.02 1.11 -1.01
C TYR A 38 -3.19 0.49 -2.13
N HIS A 39 -3.58 -0.71 -2.57
CA HIS A 39 -2.98 -1.37 -3.72
C HIS A 39 -3.69 -0.88 -4.99
N LEU A 40 -3.20 0.24 -5.52
CA LEU A 40 -3.74 0.84 -6.73
C LEU A 40 -3.34 0.02 -7.96
N ASN A 41 -4.29 -0.75 -8.49
CA ASN A 41 -4.19 -1.39 -9.79
C ASN A 41 -4.73 -0.44 -10.89
N GLY A 42 -3.97 -0.29 -11.97
CA GLY A 42 -4.32 0.60 -13.09
C GLY A 42 -4.35 2.09 -12.72
N LYS A 43 -5.01 2.92 -13.51
CA LYS A 43 -5.09 4.37 -13.26
C LYS A 43 -6.01 4.69 -12.07
N LEU A 44 -5.65 5.71 -11.31
CA LEU A 44 -6.50 6.37 -10.34
C LEU A 44 -7.63 7.08 -11.10
N ASN A 45 -8.84 6.90 -10.62
CA ASN A 45 -10.02 7.63 -11.06
C ASN A 45 -10.76 8.15 -9.83
N ASP A 46 -11.79 8.97 -10.02
CA ASP A 46 -12.47 9.64 -8.92
C ASP A 46 -13.08 8.66 -7.91
N GLY A 47 -13.64 7.53 -8.38
CA GLY A 47 -14.19 6.49 -7.49
C GLY A 47 -13.12 5.86 -6.60
N LYS A 48 -11.99 5.46 -7.20
CA LYS A 48 -10.84 4.88 -6.49
C LYS A 48 -10.24 5.87 -5.50
N LYS A 49 -10.09 7.13 -5.91
CA LYS A 49 -9.54 8.21 -5.07
C LYS A 49 -10.47 8.47 -3.87
N THR A 50 -11.76 8.66 -4.14
CA THR A 50 -12.78 8.88 -3.10
C THR A 50 -12.80 7.74 -2.08
N ALA A 51 -12.73 6.49 -2.55
CA ALA A 51 -12.69 5.32 -1.65
C ALA A 51 -11.48 5.36 -0.71
N PHE A 52 -10.28 5.63 -1.24
CA PHE A 52 -9.07 5.70 -0.41
C PHE A 52 -9.08 6.91 0.53
N VAL A 53 -9.40 8.10 0.02
CA VAL A 53 -9.45 9.34 0.81
C VAL A 53 -10.43 9.18 1.98
N ASN A 54 -11.67 8.73 1.73
CA ASN A 54 -12.65 8.52 2.79
C ASN A 54 -12.19 7.48 3.82
N PHE A 55 -11.53 6.42 3.37
CA PHE A 55 -10.99 5.39 4.26
C PHE A 55 -9.91 5.94 5.20
N VAL A 56 -9.02 6.79 4.69
CA VAL A 56 -7.98 7.47 5.47
C VAL A 56 -8.60 8.49 6.42
N LEU A 57 -9.52 9.34 5.95
CA LEU A 57 -10.18 10.37 6.76
C LEU A 57 -10.92 9.75 7.96
N ALA A 58 -11.60 8.62 7.78
CA ALA A 58 -12.27 7.89 8.85
C ALA A 58 -11.30 7.37 9.95
N ARG A 59 -10.00 7.32 9.66
CA ARG A 59 -8.93 6.81 10.55
C ARG A 59 -7.93 7.86 10.96
N MET A 60 -8.20 9.10 10.62
CA MET A 60 -7.37 10.25 10.91
C MET A 60 -8.08 11.14 11.93
N PRO A 61 -8.17 10.73 13.22
CA PRO A 61 -8.61 11.64 14.26
C PRO A 61 -7.61 12.81 14.38
N ALA A 62 -7.99 13.85 15.14
CA ALA A 62 -7.24 15.09 15.31
C ALA A 62 -5.72 14.94 15.18
N GLY A 63 -5.11 15.64 14.22
CA GLY A 63 -3.66 15.58 13.96
C GLY A 63 -3.24 15.48 12.49
N GLY A 64 -4.18 15.15 11.59
CA GLY A 64 -3.94 15.14 10.15
C GLY A 64 -2.97 14.05 9.65
N LEU A 65 -2.74 14.02 8.35
CA LEU A 65 -1.83 13.07 7.71
C LEU A 65 -0.39 13.43 8.07
N ARG A 66 0.44 12.43 8.41
CA ARG A 66 1.85 12.65 8.77
C ARG A 66 2.76 12.56 7.57
N ASN A 67 2.61 11.50 6.79
CA ASN A 67 3.37 11.26 5.58
C ASN A 67 2.55 10.47 4.56
N LEU A 68 2.87 10.65 3.28
CA LEU A 68 2.34 9.89 2.17
C LEU A 68 3.48 9.23 1.42
N TYR A 69 3.42 7.91 1.30
CA TYR A 69 4.39 7.10 0.57
C TYR A 69 3.74 6.40 -0.60
N ALA A 70 4.53 6.14 -1.63
CA ALA A 70 4.20 5.23 -2.70
C ALA A 70 5.40 4.35 -3.07
N ALA A 71 5.14 3.14 -3.55
CA ALA A 71 6.15 2.28 -4.13
C ALA A 71 5.67 1.61 -5.42
N SER A 72 6.57 1.49 -6.40
CA SER A 72 6.35 0.79 -7.67
C SER A 72 7.70 0.40 -8.29
N GLU A 73 7.70 -0.47 -9.31
CA GLU A 73 8.92 -0.98 -9.97
C GLU A 73 9.73 0.09 -10.72
N SER A 74 9.09 1.18 -11.13
CA SER A 74 9.72 2.25 -11.90
C SER A 74 9.88 3.53 -11.09
N ALA A 75 10.78 4.39 -11.56
CA ALA A 75 10.79 5.78 -11.14
C ALA A 75 9.43 6.44 -11.41
N PRO A 76 9.02 7.45 -10.62
CA PRO A 76 7.72 8.07 -10.72
C PRO A 76 7.61 8.89 -12.01
N SER A 77 6.60 8.59 -12.83
CA SER A 77 6.24 9.43 -13.97
C SER A 77 5.51 10.69 -13.53
N ASN A 78 5.31 11.65 -14.45
CA ASN A 78 4.46 12.82 -14.20
C ASN A 78 3.02 12.44 -13.87
N PHE A 79 2.55 11.31 -14.39
CA PHE A 79 1.23 10.79 -14.09
C PHE A 79 1.14 10.34 -12.62
N ASP A 80 2.11 9.55 -12.15
CA ASP A 80 2.16 9.08 -10.75
C ASP A 80 2.25 10.25 -9.77
N ARG A 81 3.08 11.26 -10.10
CA ARG A 81 3.20 12.50 -9.32
C ARG A 81 1.86 13.23 -9.22
N THR A 82 1.12 13.31 -10.33
CA THR A 82 -0.20 13.94 -10.36
C THR A 82 -1.23 13.14 -9.55
N GLU A 83 -1.24 11.82 -9.68
CA GLU A 83 -2.11 10.93 -8.88
C GLU A 83 -1.90 11.15 -7.38
N LEU A 84 -0.63 11.09 -6.93
CA LEU A 84 -0.29 11.23 -5.51
C LEU A 84 -0.56 12.64 -4.98
N SER A 85 -0.24 13.68 -5.76
CA SER A 85 -0.56 15.07 -5.39
C SER A 85 -2.06 15.29 -5.27
N SER A 86 -2.87 14.66 -6.12
CA SER A 86 -4.33 14.75 -6.03
C SER A 86 -4.88 14.08 -4.76
N ILE A 87 -4.31 12.94 -4.35
CA ILE A 87 -4.65 12.27 -3.09
C ILE A 87 -4.24 13.13 -1.90
N ALA A 88 -3.01 13.67 -1.91
CA ALA A 88 -2.51 14.53 -0.84
C ALA A 88 -3.38 15.78 -0.66
N SER A 89 -3.77 16.43 -1.76
CA SER A 89 -4.67 17.59 -1.75
C SER A 89 -6.01 17.25 -1.10
N ASP A 90 -6.66 16.14 -1.49
CA ASP A 90 -7.96 15.75 -0.93
C ASP A 90 -7.87 15.33 0.55
N LEU A 91 -6.68 14.93 1.01
CA LEU A 91 -6.39 14.65 2.42
C LEU A 91 -5.95 15.90 3.20
N GLY A 92 -5.86 17.07 2.57
CA GLY A 92 -5.35 18.29 3.18
C GLY A 92 -3.88 18.20 3.58
N TYR A 93 -3.10 17.32 2.95
CA TYR A 93 -1.69 17.11 3.24
C TYR A 93 -0.79 17.99 2.38
N THR A 94 0.03 18.82 3.03
CA THR A 94 0.98 19.74 2.39
C THR A 94 2.44 19.35 2.58
N GLY A 95 2.69 18.24 3.28
CA GLY A 95 4.04 17.74 3.51
C GLY A 95 4.62 17.01 2.30
N THR A 96 5.85 16.53 2.45
CA THR A 96 6.57 15.81 1.40
C THR A 96 5.92 14.46 1.09
N ILE A 97 5.70 14.19 -0.19
CA ILE A 97 5.31 12.86 -0.67
C ILE A 97 6.59 12.08 -0.99
N TYR A 98 6.65 10.83 -0.58
CA TYR A 98 7.83 9.98 -0.74
C TYR A 98 7.56 8.84 -1.74
N TRP A 99 8.53 8.56 -2.60
CA TRP A 99 8.48 7.49 -3.59
C TRP A 99 9.63 6.51 -3.44
N ALA A 100 9.31 5.22 -3.35
CA ALA A 100 10.25 4.12 -3.37
C ALA A 100 10.20 3.40 -4.71
N THR A 101 11.28 3.52 -5.50
CA THR A 101 11.48 2.67 -6.68
C THR A 101 11.94 1.29 -6.22
N LEU A 102 11.14 0.27 -6.53
CA LEU A 102 11.41 -1.11 -6.18
C LEU A 102 12.45 -1.71 -7.14
N PRO A 103 13.20 -2.75 -6.73
CA PRO A 103 14.13 -3.42 -7.61
C PRO A 103 13.45 -3.96 -8.88
N ALA A 104 14.06 -3.72 -10.05
CA ALA A 104 13.56 -4.23 -11.33
C ALA A 104 13.75 -5.75 -11.41
N ALA A 105 12.73 -6.51 -10.99
CA ALA A 105 12.77 -7.97 -10.91
C ALA A 105 11.44 -8.62 -11.32
N GLY A 106 10.72 -8.02 -12.28
CA GLY A 106 9.27 -8.26 -12.38
C GLY A 106 8.62 -7.87 -11.05
N SER A 107 7.55 -8.58 -10.68
CA SER A 107 6.75 -8.24 -9.51
C SER A 107 7.55 -8.24 -8.20
N ASN A 108 7.16 -7.39 -7.25
CA ASN A 108 7.81 -7.27 -5.95
C ASN A 108 6.83 -7.45 -4.79
N TYR A 109 7.27 -8.11 -3.72
CA TYR A 109 6.63 -7.98 -2.43
C TYR A 109 7.23 -6.80 -1.68
N VAL A 110 6.38 -5.90 -1.17
CA VAL A 110 6.80 -4.73 -0.39
C VAL A 110 6.04 -4.63 0.93
N GLU A 111 6.76 -4.28 1.99
CA GLU A 111 6.23 -4.02 3.33
C GLU A 111 6.50 -2.58 3.75
N PHE A 112 5.51 -2.00 4.41
CA PHE A 112 5.60 -0.72 5.09
C PHE A 112 5.43 -0.97 6.58
N LEU A 113 6.49 -0.71 7.34
CA LEU A 113 6.50 -0.82 8.79
C LEU A 113 6.26 0.56 9.40
N ASN A 114 5.24 0.68 10.23
CA ASN A 114 4.97 1.91 10.95
C ASN A 114 6.09 2.19 11.97
N VAL A 115 6.60 3.42 11.97
CA VAL A 115 7.59 3.90 12.93
C VAL A 115 6.97 5.07 13.69
N ASN A 116 6.50 4.79 14.90
CA ASN A 116 5.96 5.74 15.86
C ASN A 116 4.80 6.60 15.33
N ASN A 117 3.96 6.09 14.42
CA ASN A 117 2.86 6.85 13.78
C ASN A 117 3.34 8.15 13.11
N ALA A 118 4.62 8.23 12.75
CA ALA A 118 5.23 9.43 12.20
C ALA A 118 5.75 9.18 10.79
N THR A 119 6.43 8.05 10.58
CA THR A 119 7.06 7.66 9.31
C THR A 119 6.88 6.16 9.10
N CYS A 120 7.35 5.63 7.98
CA CYS A 120 7.43 4.19 7.77
C CYS A 120 8.80 3.75 7.25
N GLY A 121 9.25 2.58 7.69
CA GLY A 121 10.32 1.83 7.03
C GLY A 121 9.75 1.05 5.85
N ILE A 122 10.49 0.98 4.75
CA ILE A 122 10.09 0.23 3.55
C ILE A 122 11.08 -0.91 3.33
N THR A 123 10.57 -2.11 3.15
CA THR A 123 11.39 -3.25 2.71
C THR A 123 10.73 -3.94 1.52
N ALA A 124 11.53 -4.52 0.64
CA ALA A 124 11.02 -5.23 -0.52
C ALA A 124 11.91 -6.41 -0.91
N ARG A 125 11.32 -7.34 -1.65
CA ARG A 125 12.01 -8.43 -2.36
C ARG A 125 11.26 -8.77 -3.64
N ALA A 126 11.95 -9.47 -4.54
CA ALA A 126 11.30 -10.04 -5.71
C ALA A 126 10.16 -11.00 -5.29
N TRP A 127 9.04 -10.91 -6.01
CA TRP A 127 7.91 -11.83 -5.95
C TRP A 127 8.02 -12.83 -7.10
N VAL A 128 8.00 -14.11 -6.77
CA VAL A 128 8.15 -15.18 -7.77
C VAL A 128 6.79 -15.83 -8.01
N HIS A 129 6.20 -15.51 -9.16
CA HIS A 129 4.96 -16.15 -9.60
C HIS A 129 5.11 -17.68 -9.66
N GLY A 130 4.10 -18.40 -9.17
CA GLY A 130 4.09 -19.85 -9.07
C GLY A 130 5.01 -20.44 -7.99
N ALA A 131 5.77 -19.63 -7.25
CA ALA A 131 6.61 -20.15 -6.18
C ALA A 131 5.77 -20.60 -4.98
N ALA A 132 6.14 -21.75 -4.41
CA ALA A 132 5.47 -22.35 -3.26
C ALA A 132 5.46 -21.46 -2.00
N ASN A 133 6.32 -20.44 -1.92
CA ASN A 133 6.37 -19.55 -0.77
C ASN A 133 5.62 -18.21 -0.98
N ASP A 134 5.31 -17.86 -2.23
CA ASP A 134 4.67 -16.59 -2.60
C ASP A 134 3.19 -16.81 -2.93
N GLU A 135 2.89 -17.78 -3.80
CA GLU A 135 1.53 -18.01 -4.30
C GLU A 135 0.88 -19.29 -3.75
N ALA A 136 1.47 -19.92 -2.72
CA ALA A 136 0.89 -21.12 -2.12
C ALA A 136 -0.55 -20.87 -1.62
N PRO A 137 -1.49 -21.78 -1.93
CA PRO A 137 -2.84 -21.73 -1.38
C PRO A 137 -2.87 -21.70 0.15
N ALA A 138 -1.91 -22.35 0.81
CA ALA A 138 -1.78 -22.36 2.27
C ALA A 138 -1.49 -20.97 2.89
N ASN A 139 -1.01 -20.02 2.08
CA ASN A 139 -0.80 -18.63 2.49
C ASN A 139 -2.07 -17.78 2.40
N LYS A 140 -3.18 -18.34 1.92
CA LYS A 140 -4.44 -17.64 1.70
C LYS A 140 -5.53 -18.17 2.64
N GLY A 141 -6.33 -17.27 3.17
CA GLY A 141 -7.47 -17.56 4.02
C GLY A 141 -8.72 -16.79 3.58
N PRO A 142 -9.88 -17.08 4.17
CA PRO A 142 -11.09 -16.31 3.89
C PRO A 142 -10.89 -14.82 4.23
N LEU A 143 -11.61 -13.96 3.52
CA LEU A 143 -11.66 -12.53 3.82
C LEU A 143 -12.07 -12.32 5.30
N PRO A 144 -11.23 -11.67 6.13
CA PRO A 144 -11.57 -11.40 7.53
C PRO A 144 -12.79 -10.49 7.64
N ALA A 145 -13.69 -10.79 8.58
CA ALA A 145 -14.79 -9.89 8.92
C ALA A 145 -14.27 -8.60 9.60
N GLY A 146 -14.88 -7.46 9.30
CA GLY A 146 -14.61 -6.18 9.96
C GLY A 146 -14.31 -5.01 9.02
N GLY A 147 -14.20 -3.80 9.59
CA GLY A 147 -14.07 -2.56 8.83
C GLY A 147 -12.66 -2.19 8.39
N ASN A 148 -11.65 -3.03 8.65
CA ASN A 148 -10.23 -2.73 8.38
C ASN A 148 -9.81 -2.90 6.93
N ARG A 149 -10.74 -3.28 6.05
CA ARG A 149 -10.48 -3.53 4.64
C ARG A 149 -11.71 -3.15 3.82
N ILE A 150 -11.49 -2.48 2.70
CA ILE A 150 -12.51 -2.22 1.68
C ILE A 150 -11.92 -2.45 0.28
N PHE A 151 -12.78 -2.49 -0.73
CA PHE A 151 -12.37 -2.65 -2.13
C PHE A 151 -12.74 -1.38 -2.89
N ALA A 152 -11.75 -0.76 -3.53
CA ALA A 152 -11.93 0.50 -4.25
C ALA A 152 -12.79 0.34 -5.52
N ASN A 153 -12.76 -0.86 -6.12
CA ASN A 153 -13.54 -1.19 -7.30
C ASN A 153 -13.73 -2.71 -7.49
N GLY A 154 -14.89 -3.09 -8.00
CA GLY A 154 -15.25 -4.49 -8.27
C GLY A 154 -15.64 -5.29 -7.03
N PRO A 155 -16.05 -6.55 -7.19
CA PRO A 155 -16.41 -7.41 -6.07
C PRO A 155 -15.20 -7.74 -5.18
N PRO A 156 -15.43 -8.04 -3.90
CA PRO A 156 -14.40 -8.48 -2.97
C PRO A 156 -13.78 -9.80 -3.43
N THR A 157 -12.51 -10.02 -3.09
CA THR A 157 -11.86 -11.33 -3.26
C THR A 157 -12.30 -12.27 -2.13
N ALA A 158 -12.68 -13.50 -2.48
CA ALA A 158 -13.13 -14.49 -1.49
C ALA A 158 -12.02 -14.91 -0.52
N GLN A 159 -10.78 -14.89 -1.00
CA GLN A 159 -9.59 -15.21 -0.23
C GLN A 159 -8.56 -14.08 -0.32
N VAL A 160 -7.82 -13.89 0.77
CA VAL A 160 -6.73 -12.91 0.90
C VAL A 160 -5.51 -13.60 1.47
N TYR A 161 -4.32 -13.01 1.27
CA TYR A 161 -3.12 -13.50 1.93
C TYR A 161 -3.22 -13.30 3.45
N THR A 162 -2.88 -14.35 4.19
CA THR A 162 -2.77 -14.38 5.66
C THR A 162 -1.32 -14.52 6.12
N ASN A 163 -0.43 -14.94 5.21
CA ASN A 163 1.01 -15.06 5.44
C ASN A 163 1.75 -14.80 4.11
N VAL A 164 2.91 -14.16 4.16
CA VAL A 164 3.84 -14.03 3.03
C VAL A 164 5.25 -14.14 3.58
N ALA A 165 6.11 -14.91 2.91
CA ALA A 165 7.49 -15.10 3.35
C ALA A 165 8.26 -13.76 3.40
N THR A 166 8.93 -13.49 4.51
CA THR A 166 9.75 -12.28 4.71
C THR A 166 11.23 -12.50 4.37
N ALA A 167 11.61 -13.75 4.08
CA ALA A 167 12.99 -14.10 3.73
C ALA A 167 13.45 -13.33 2.48
N GLY A 168 14.61 -12.68 2.58
CA GLY A 168 15.21 -11.92 1.49
C GLY A 168 14.71 -10.48 1.34
N LEU A 169 13.87 -9.98 2.25
CA LEU A 169 13.53 -8.56 2.31
C LEU A 169 14.78 -7.70 2.50
N LYS A 170 14.86 -6.61 1.74
CA LYS A 170 15.91 -5.60 1.82
C LYS A 170 15.29 -4.24 2.02
N SER A 171 15.98 -3.37 2.76
CA SER A 171 15.56 -1.98 2.94
C SER A 171 15.50 -1.25 1.59
N VAL A 172 14.44 -0.49 1.38
CA VAL A 172 14.27 0.43 0.25
C VAL A 172 14.16 1.84 0.81
N TYR A 173 14.94 2.76 0.25
CA TYR A 173 14.98 4.14 0.71
C TYR A 173 14.21 5.01 -0.27
N PRO A 174 13.08 5.60 0.15
CA PRO A 174 12.31 6.46 -0.74
C PRO A 174 12.99 7.82 -0.92
N THR A 175 12.68 8.47 -2.03
CA THR A 175 13.07 9.86 -2.31
C THR A 175 11.85 10.78 -2.26
N ALA A 176 12.05 12.04 -1.90
CA ALA A 176 11.01 13.06 -2.02
C ALA A 176 10.58 13.25 -3.48
N LEU A 177 9.28 13.42 -3.73
CA LEU A 177 8.71 13.77 -5.03
C LEU A 177 8.73 15.28 -5.28
#